data_AF-A0A9X2DBH9-F1
#
_entry.id   AF-A0A9X2DBH9-F1
#
_cell.length_a   1.000
_cell.length_b   1.000
_cell.length_c   1.000
_cell.angle_alpha   90.00
_cell.angle_beta   90.00
_cell.angle_gamma   90.00
#
_symmetry.space_group_name_H-M   'P 1'
#
loop_
_entity.id
_entity.type
_entity.pdbx_description
1 polymer ?
#
loop_
_entity_poly.entity_id
_entity_poly.type
_entity_poly.pdbx_seq_one_letter_code
_entity_poly.pdbx_strand_id
1 'polypeptide(L)'
;MTPFDAPIDSTDAREQREAEAEAAAALQLEARVHAATCRGGWLGEDDEGRPRPCPRCRPHLVHVSCRTCQAPWQSCRSLTEIRRGPCCDQCNHDPRKPQ
;
A
#
# COMPACT_ATOMS: atom_id res chain seq x y z
N MET A 1 12.04 19.28 -29.58
CA MET A 1 10.89 20.02 -29.01
C MET A 1 10.76 19.59 -27.56
N THR A 2 11.40 20.30 -26.65
CA THR A 2 11.28 20.05 -25.21
C THR A 2 9.96 20.65 -24.72
N PRO A 3 9.18 19.93 -23.88
CA PRO A 3 7.96 20.49 -23.31
C PRO A 3 8.30 21.71 -22.47
N PHE A 4 7.51 22.77 -22.65
CA PHE A 4 7.60 24.03 -21.94
C PHE A 4 7.31 23.79 -20.45
N ASP A 5 8.36 23.75 -19.63
CA ASP A 5 8.23 23.83 -18.16
C ASP A 5 7.84 25.28 -17.84
N ALA A 6 6.54 25.53 -17.75
CA ALA A 6 6.04 26.85 -17.36
C ALA A 6 6.52 27.15 -15.93
N PRO A 7 7.04 28.36 -15.65
CA PRO A 7 7.41 28.72 -14.29
C PRO A 7 6.16 28.63 -13.40
N ILE A 8 6.24 27.79 -12.37
CA ILE A 8 5.24 27.69 -11.29
C ILE A 8 5.02 29.11 -10.75
N ASP A 9 3.84 29.69 -11.03
CA ASP A 9 3.48 30.98 -10.46
C ASP A 9 3.27 30.83 -8.94
N SER A 10 3.38 31.94 -8.20
CA SER A 10 3.18 31.94 -6.75
C SER A 10 1.83 31.35 -6.31
N THR A 11 0.83 31.37 -7.19
CA THR A 11 -0.46 30.71 -7.02
C THR A 11 -0.33 29.19 -7.03
N ASP A 12 0.37 28.62 -8.03
CA ASP A 12 0.59 27.17 -8.18
C ASP A 12 1.43 26.60 -7.02
N ALA A 13 2.43 27.37 -6.55
CA ALA A 13 3.21 26.99 -5.36
C ALA A 13 2.40 27.01 -4.05
N ARG A 14 1.36 27.85 -3.95
CA ARG A 14 0.47 27.87 -2.79
C ARG A 14 -0.49 26.67 -2.86
N GLU A 15 -1.10 26.45 -4.01
CA GLU A 15 -2.00 25.32 -4.26
C GLU A 15 -1.29 23.98 -4.01
N GLN A 16 -0.02 23.85 -4.43
CA GLN A 16 0.78 22.66 -4.16
C GLN A 16 0.99 22.41 -2.66
N ARG A 17 1.34 23.45 -1.88
CA ARG A 17 1.48 23.33 -0.42
C ARG A 17 0.18 22.95 0.27
N GLU A 18 -0.95 23.48 -0.21
CA GLU A 18 -2.28 23.14 0.29
C GLU A 18 -2.58 21.65 0.02
N ALA A 19 -2.35 21.19 -1.21
CA ALA A 19 -2.54 19.78 -1.59
C ALA A 19 -1.63 18.83 -0.79
N GLU A 20 -0.37 19.19 -0.56
CA GLU A 20 0.56 18.42 0.28
C GLU A 20 0.09 18.35 1.73
N ALA A 21 -0.42 19.46 2.28
CA ALA A 21 -0.95 19.50 3.64
C ALA A 21 -2.21 18.63 3.78
N GLU A 22 -3.11 18.66 2.79
CA GLU A 22 -4.28 17.79 2.73
C GLU A 22 -3.90 16.32 2.61
N ALA A 23 -2.95 15.98 1.74
CA ALA A 23 -2.42 14.61 1.61
C ALA A 23 -1.77 14.12 2.91
N ALA A 24 -0.98 14.98 3.57
CA ALA A 24 -0.39 14.67 4.87
C ALA A 24 -1.46 14.45 5.95
N ALA A 25 -2.52 15.27 5.97
CA ALA A 25 -3.64 15.11 6.89
C ALA A 25 -4.40 13.79 6.66
N ALA A 26 -4.64 13.42 5.39
CA ALA A 26 -5.25 12.15 5.02
C ALA A 26 -4.41 10.95 5.49
N LEU A 27 -3.09 10.99 5.26
CA LEU A 27 -2.16 9.94 5.74
C LEU A 27 -2.15 9.82 7.26
N GLN A 28 -2.20 10.95 7.99
CA GLN A 28 -2.28 10.94 9.45
C GLN A 28 -3.61 10.35 9.94
N LEU A 29 -4.72 10.68 9.29
CA LEU A 29 -6.04 10.12 9.63
C LEU A 29 -6.04 8.59 9.43
N GLU A 30 -5.56 8.10 8.29
CA GLU A 30 -5.41 6.67 8.03
C GLU A 30 -4.54 5.97 9.09
N ALA A 31 -3.44 6.60 9.51
CA ALA A 31 -2.58 6.06 10.56
C ALA A 31 -3.29 5.95 11.90
N ARG A 32 -4.10 6.94 12.28
CA ARG A 32 -4.89 6.93 13.52
C ARG A 32 -5.97 5.85 13.50
N VAL A 33 -6.70 5.72 12.39
CA VAL A 33 -7.73 4.67 12.21
C VAL A 33 -7.11 3.29 12.31
N HIS A 34 -5.94 3.09 11.69
CA HIS A 34 -5.19 1.86 11.82
C HIS A 34 -4.75 1.57 13.26
N ALA A 35 -4.20 2.56 13.97
CA ALA A 35 -3.76 2.40 15.35
C ALA A 35 -4.91 2.07 16.32
N ALA A 36 -6.13 2.56 16.05
CA ALA A 36 -7.30 2.26 16.84
C ALA A 36 -7.75 0.78 16.75
N THR A 37 -7.48 0.13 15.62
CA THR A 37 -7.95 -1.23 15.31
C THR A 37 -6.86 -2.30 15.39
N CYS A 38 -5.60 -1.91 15.21
CA CYS A 38 -4.46 -2.79 15.21
C CYS A 38 -3.78 -2.83 16.58
N ARG A 39 -3.82 -3.99 17.25
CA ARG A 39 -3.09 -4.22 18.50
C ARG A 39 -1.87 -5.09 18.23
N GLY A 40 -0.69 -4.47 18.15
CA GLY A 40 0.58 -5.20 17.97
C GLY A 40 0.67 -6.01 16.66
N GLY A 41 -0.05 -5.60 15.62
CA GLY A 41 -0.13 -6.32 14.35
C GLY A 41 -1.28 -7.33 14.24
N TRP A 42 -2.24 -7.30 15.16
CA TRP A 42 -3.43 -8.16 15.17
C TRP A 42 -4.72 -7.34 15.17
N LEU A 43 -5.75 -7.82 14.46
CA LEU A 43 -7.05 -7.17 14.32
C LEU A 43 -8.15 -7.80 15.21
N GLY A 44 -7.77 -8.64 16.18
CA GLY A 44 -8.68 -9.45 16.98
C GLY A 44 -8.69 -10.90 16.49
N GLU A 45 -9.82 -11.57 16.64
CA GLU A 45 -10.03 -12.98 16.27
C GLU A 45 -10.98 -13.10 15.07
N ASP A 46 -10.91 -14.20 14.33
CA ASP A 46 -11.89 -14.57 13.30
C ASP A 46 -13.06 -15.36 13.90
N ASP A 47 -14.03 -15.72 13.06
CA ASP A 47 -15.21 -16.51 13.46
C ASP A 47 -14.85 -17.89 14.05
N GLU A 48 -13.63 -18.39 13.83
CA GLU A 48 -13.10 -19.64 14.37
C GLU A 48 -12.26 -19.42 15.65
N GLY A 49 -12.16 -18.19 16.17
CA GLY A 49 -11.36 -17.85 17.34
C GLY A 49 -9.85 -17.78 17.07
N ARG A 50 -9.42 -17.71 15.81
CA ARG A 50 -8.00 -17.59 15.45
C ARG A 50 -7.60 -16.12 15.36
N PRO A 51 -6.39 -15.74 15.81
CA PRO A 51 -5.97 -14.35 15.76
C PRO A 51 -5.82 -13.89 14.31
N ARG A 52 -6.50 -12.82 13.95
CA ARG A 52 -6.47 -12.22 12.61
C ARG A 52 -5.25 -11.32 12.45
N PRO A 53 -4.28 -11.68 11.61
CA PRO A 53 -3.12 -10.84 11.37
C PRO A 53 -3.53 -9.57 10.65
N CYS A 54 -2.96 -8.44 11.05
CA CYS A 54 -3.15 -7.19 10.35
C CYS A 54 -2.39 -7.21 9.02
N PRO A 55 -3.05 -6.98 7.87
CA PRO A 55 -2.39 -7.01 6.57
C PRO A 55 -1.34 -5.90 6.39
N ARG A 56 -1.41 -4.81 7.18
CA ARG A 56 -0.43 -3.72 7.17
C ARG A 56 0.83 -4.05 7.97
N CYS A 57 0.69 -4.62 9.16
CA CYS A 57 1.82 -4.89 10.05
C CYS A 57 2.44 -6.28 9.85
N ARG A 58 1.62 -7.27 9.49
CA ARG A 58 2.00 -8.66 9.31
C ARG A 58 1.53 -9.18 7.93
N PRO A 59 1.99 -8.55 6.82
CA PRO A 59 1.64 -8.96 5.45
C PRO A 59 2.06 -10.41 5.15
N HIS A 60 2.99 -10.97 5.92
CA HIS A 60 3.46 -12.34 5.79
C HIS A 60 2.52 -13.41 6.32
N LEU A 61 1.60 -13.02 7.21
CA LEU A 61 0.63 -13.95 7.82
C LEU A 61 -0.73 -13.88 7.14
N VAL A 62 -0.95 -12.88 6.29
CA VAL A 62 -2.15 -12.78 5.47
C VAL A 62 -1.89 -13.45 4.12
N HIS A 63 -2.82 -14.27 3.65
CA HIS A 63 -2.82 -14.80 2.28
C HIS A 63 -3.22 -13.68 1.31
N VAL A 64 -2.31 -12.74 1.06
CA VAL A 64 -2.50 -11.71 0.03
C VAL A 64 -1.87 -12.20 -1.26
N SER A 65 -2.70 -12.49 -2.24
CA SER A 65 -2.24 -12.77 -3.60
C SER A 65 -1.78 -11.48 -4.27
N CYS A 66 -0.67 -11.57 -5.02
CA CYS A 66 -0.23 -10.50 -5.87
C CYS A 66 -1.29 -10.20 -6.94
N ARG A 67 -1.59 -8.93 -7.20
CA ARG A 67 -2.52 -8.57 -8.28
C ARG A 67 -1.96 -8.81 -9.68
N THR A 68 -0.64 -8.69 -9.83
CA THR A 68 0.03 -8.79 -11.14
C THR A 68 0.28 -10.24 -11.55
N CYS A 69 0.65 -11.11 -10.61
CA CYS A 69 0.99 -12.50 -10.92
C CYS A 69 0.11 -13.54 -10.21
N GLN A 70 -0.87 -13.10 -9.41
CA GLN A 70 -1.80 -13.92 -8.62
C GLN A 70 -1.14 -14.86 -7.60
N ALA A 71 0.19 -14.81 -7.48
CA ALA A 71 0.93 -15.65 -6.57
C ALA A 71 0.74 -15.20 -5.11
N PRO A 72 0.68 -16.14 -4.15
CA PRO A 72 0.74 -15.79 -2.74
C PRO A 72 2.04 -15.01 -2.43
N TRP A 73 1.96 -14.03 -1.53
CA TRP A 73 3.12 -13.21 -1.14
C TRP A 73 4.38 -14.03 -0.81
N GLN A 74 4.21 -15.18 -0.13
CA GLN A 74 5.28 -16.09 0.26
C GLN A 74 6.06 -16.67 -0.93
N SER A 75 5.42 -16.86 -2.08
CA SER A 75 6.00 -17.43 -3.29
C SER A 75 6.21 -16.39 -4.40
N CYS A 76 5.73 -15.17 -4.22
CA CYS A 76 5.89 -14.09 -5.19
C CYS A 76 7.37 -13.74 -5.42
N ARG A 77 8.19 -13.74 -4.37
CA ARG A 77 9.64 -13.51 -4.46
C ARG A 77 10.36 -14.67 -5.16
N SER A 78 9.97 -15.93 -4.92
CA SER A 78 10.60 -17.09 -5.56
C SER A 78 10.18 -17.27 -7.02
N LEU A 79 9.03 -16.70 -7.42
CA LEU A 79 8.58 -16.73 -8.80
C LEU A 79 9.40 -15.83 -9.74
N THR A 80 10.17 -14.85 -9.23
CA THR A 80 11.13 -14.08 -10.05
C THR A 80 12.16 -14.98 -10.71
N GLU A 81 12.55 -16.07 -10.04
CA GLU A 81 13.59 -16.98 -10.51
C GLU A 81 13.05 -17.99 -11.54
N ILE A 82 11.78 -18.39 -11.39
CA ILE A 82 11.16 -19.44 -12.22
C ILE A 82 10.43 -18.85 -13.44
N ARG A 83 9.71 -17.74 -13.26
CA ARG A 83 8.99 -17.04 -14.34
C ARG A 83 9.69 -15.71 -14.59
N ARG A 84 10.61 -15.67 -15.55
CA ARG A 84 11.26 -14.44 -16.05
C ARG A 84 10.22 -13.44 -16.60
N GLY A 85 9.50 -12.73 -15.72
CA GLY A 85 8.47 -11.78 -16.08
C GLY A 85 8.60 -10.50 -15.24
N PRO A 86 8.33 -9.31 -15.83
CA PRO A 86 8.49 -8.01 -15.17
C PRO A 86 7.48 -7.78 -14.02
N CYS A 87 6.52 -8.69 -13.83
CA CYS A 87 5.46 -8.54 -12.86
C CYS A 87 5.96 -8.42 -11.42
N CYS A 88 7.10 -9.04 -11.08
CA CYS A 88 7.59 -9.18 -9.70
C CYS A 88 8.45 -8.03 -9.17
N ASP A 89 9.08 -7.23 -10.04
CA ASP A 89 9.88 -6.06 -9.63
C ASP A 89 8.99 -4.89 -9.16
N GLN A 90 7.74 -4.85 -9.63
CA GLN A 90 6.73 -3.83 -9.29
C GLN A 90 5.48 -4.43 -8.63
N CYS A 91 5.62 -5.63 -8.04
CA CYS A 91 4.49 -6.32 -7.41
C CYS A 91 3.90 -5.50 -6.27
N ASN A 92 2.63 -5.09 -6.44
CA ASN A 92 1.89 -4.41 -5.41
C ASN A 92 1.00 -5.39 -4.63
N HIS A 93 1.42 -5.71 -3.40
CA HIS A 93 0.65 -6.51 -2.45
C HIS A 93 -0.26 -5.65 -1.57
N ASP A 94 -0.44 -4.37 -1.92
CA ASP A 94 -1.23 -3.46 -1.10
C ASP A 94 -2.71 -3.90 -1.10
N PRO A 95 -3.28 -4.24 0.07
CA PRO A 95 -4.67 -4.66 0.17
C PRO A 95 -5.66 -3.49 0.04
N ARG A 96 -5.18 -2.24 0.01
CA ARG A 96 -6.00 -1.00 0.01
C ARG A 96 -6.39 -0.49 -1.37
N LYS A 97 -5.77 -0.96 -2.46
CA LYS A 97 -6.29 -0.63 -3.80
C LYS A 97 -7.56 -1.47 -4.06
N PRO A 98 -8.73 -0.94 -4.43
CA PRO A 98 -9.81 -1.80 -4.93
C PRO A 98 -9.53 -2.28 -6.36
N GLN A 99 -10.40 -3.15 -6.89
CA GLN A 99 -10.34 -3.76 -8.23
C GLN A 99 -11.00 -2.87 -9.27
#